data_AF-A0A6C0B214-F1
#
_entry.id   AF-A0A6C0B214-F1
#
_cell.length_a   1.000
_cell.length_b   1.000
_cell.length_c   1.000
_cell.angle_alpha   90.00
_cell.angle_beta   90.00
_cell.angle_gamma   90.00
#
_symmetry.space_group_name_H-M   'P 1'
#
loop_
_entity.id
_entity.type
_entity.pdbx_description
1 polymer ?
#
loop_
_entity_poly.entity_id
_entity_poly.type
_entity_poly.pdbx_seq_one_letter_code
_entity_poly.pdbx_strand_id
1 'polypeptide(L)'
;MAVEFIENRDDFGTFWTARVHSPTSGTMVTINPFQPLEMVVSHQTKGKAHGFGLTFTSGKNQSTLQIGSMGETETFLRKIKRELGAKWFWSQGEQV
;
A
#
# COMPACT_ATOMS: atom_id res chain seq x y z
N MET A 1 -6.26 9.49 1.47
CA MET A 1 -5.78 8.10 1.58
C MET A 1 -5.63 7.79 3.07
N ALA A 2 -6.02 6.60 3.51
CA ALA A 2 -5.87 6.17 4.90
C ALA A 2 -5.23 4.77 4.95
N VAL A 3 -4.45 4.51 6.01
CA VAL A 3 -3.86 3.20 6.30
C VAL A 3 -4.46 2.71 7.61
N GLU A 4 -5.06 1.54 7.59
CA GLU A 4 -5.57 0.83 8.75
C GLU A 4 -4.63 -0.35 9.04
N PHE A 5 -4.27 -0.56 10.30
CA PHE A 5 -3.51 -1.72 10.74
C PHE A 5 -4.44 -2.70 11.43
N ILE A 6 -4.50 -3.93 10.91
CA ILE A 6 -5.38 -4.97 11.44
C ILE A 6 -4.51 -6.06 12.06
N GLU A 7 -4.74 -6.30 13.35
CA GLU A 7 -4.14 -7.42 14.08
C GLU A 7 -4.83 -8.72 13.64
N ASN A 8 -4.02 -9.70 13.25
CA ASN A 8 -4.44 -11.02 12.83
C ASN A 8 -3.72 -12.06 13.66
N ARG A 9 -4.29 -13.27 13.72
CA ARG A 9 -3.74 -14.38 14.49
C ARG A 9 -3.75 -15.65 13.65
N ASP A 10 -2.63 -16.35 13.62
CA ASP A 10 -2.47 -17.66 13.00
C ASP A 10 -1.79 -18.66 13.96
N ASP A 11 -1.45 -19.84 13.44
CA ASP A 11 -0.79 -20.92 14.20
C ASP A 11 0.63 -20.55 14.68
N PHE A 12 1.24 -19.50 14.11
CA PHE A 12 2.59 -19.04 14.45
C PHE A 12 2.59 -17.82 15.38
N GLY A 13 1.44 -17.18 15.59
CA GLY A 13 1.27 -16.12 16.57
C GLY A 13 0.40 -14.97 16.07
N THR A 14 0.79 -13.75 16.43
CA THR A 14 0.08 -12.52 16.06
C THR A 14 0.86 -11.77 15.01
N PHE A 15 0.19 -11.40 13.92
CA PHE A 15 0.77 -10.59 12.85
C PHE A 15 -0.15 -9.44 12.48
N TRP A 16 0.40 -8.42 11.84
CA TRP A 16 -0.36 -7.23 11.48
C TRP A 16 -0.41 -7.09 9.95
N THR A 17 -1.60 -6.85 9.41
CA THR A 17 -1.78 -6.48 7.99
C THR A 17 -2.04 -4.99 7.89
N ALA A 18 -1.64 -4.39 6.76
CA ALA A 18 -1.94 -3.00 6.46
C ALA A 18 -3.00 -2.93 5.37
N ARG A 19 -4.09 -2.22 5.61
CA ARG A 19 -5.13 -1.96 4.61
C ARG A 19 -5.06 -0.51 4.17
N VAL A 20 -4.86 -0.31 2.88
CA VAL A 20 -4.78 1.01 2.26
C VAL A 20 -6.09 1.33 1.56
N HIS A 21 -6.69 2.46 1.92
CA HIS A 21 -7.95 2.94 1.36
C HIS A 21 -7.71 4.08 0.38
N SER A 22 -8.19 3.92 -0.86
CA SER A 22 -8.26 5.05 -1.80
C SER A 22 -9.32 6.04 -1.34
N PRO A 23 -8.99 7.34 -1.25
CA PRO A 23 -9.94 8.38 -0.88
C PRO A 23 -10.95 8.68 -1.99
N THR A 24 -10.66 8.29 -3.23
CA THR A 24 -11.42 8.70 -4.42
C THR A 24 -12.22 7.56 -5.03
N SER A 25 -11.69 6.33 -5.04
CA SER A 25 -12.35 5.21 -5.71
C SER A 25 -13.11 4.27 -4.77
N GLY A 26 -12.99 4.44 -3.45
CA GLY A 26 -13.50 3.48 -2.47
C GLY A 26 -12.80 2.11 -2.51
N THR A 27 -11.81 1.93 -3.39
CA THR A 27 -11.02 0.71 -3.50
C THR A 27 -10.10 0.57 -2.30
N MET A 28 -9.94 -0.65 -1.81
CA MET A 28 -9.01 -0.99 -0.74
C MET A 28 -8.01 -2.05 -1.20
N VAL A 29 -6.77 -1.93 -0.75
CA VAL A 29 -5.72 -2.94 -0.94
C VAL A 29 -5.28 -3.43 0.43
N THR A 30 -5.24 -4.75 0.61
CA THR A 30 -4.69 -5.36 1.82
C THR A 30 -3.27 -5.84 1.52
N ILE A 31 -2.33 -5.40 2.33
CA ILE A 31 -0.90 -5.70 2.22
C ILE A 31 -0.58 -6.74 3.30
N ASN A 32 0.00 -7.86 2.88
CA ASN A 32 0.39 -8.95 3.76
C ASN A 32 1.86 -8.82 4.20
N PRO A 33 2.19 -8.90 5.51
CA PRO A 33 3.56 -8.88 6.03
C PRO A 33 4.55 -9.81 5.35
N PHE A 34 4.06 -10.97 4.93
CA PHE A 34 4.89 -12.09 4.50
C PHE A 34 5.13 -12.09 2.99
N GLN A 35 4.73 -11.03 2.29
CA GLN A 35 4.90 -10.89 0.85
C GLN A 35 5.71 -9.62 0.53
N PRO A 36 6.68 -9.69 -0.40
CA PRO A 36 7.36 -8.50 -0.89
C PRO A 36 6.34 -7.50 -1.43
N LEU A 37 6.43 -6.26 -0.96
CA LEU A 37 5.58 -5.16 -1.42
C LEU A 37 6.38 -4.23 -2.33
N GLU A 38 5.99 -4.17 -3.60
CA GLU A 38 6.47 -3.13 -4.51
C GLU A 38 5.40 -2.06 -4.68
N MET A 39 5.84 -0.80 -4.70
CA MET A 39 4.98 0.37 -4.89
C MET A 39 5.47 1.19 -6.07
N VAL A 40 4.63 1.34 -7.10
CA VAL A 40 4.95 2.09 -8.31
C VAL A 40 3.93 3.21 -8.52
N VAL A 41 4.41 4.44 -8.63
CA VAL A 41 3.59 5.58 -9.06
C VAL A 41 3.52 5.58 -10.58
N SER A 42 2.31 5.66 -11.11
CA SER A 42 2.08 5.72 -12.56
C SER A 42 1.08 6.82 -12.90
N HIS A 43 1.23 7.39 -14.08
CA HIS A 43 0.19 8.22 -14.67
C HIS A 43 -0.95 7.30 -15.12
N GLN A 44 -2.14 7.56 -14.62
CA GLN A 44 -3.34 6.80 -14.98
C GLN A 44 -4.19 7.65 -15.91
N THR A 45 -4.45 7.11 -17.10
CA THR A 45 -5.40 7.67 -18.06
C THR A 45 -6.51 6.68 -18.26
N LYS A 46 -7.72 7.04 -17.79
CA LYS A 46 -8.94 6.28 -18.06
C LYS A 46 -9.95 7.20 -18.75
N GLY A 47 -10.09 7.04 -20.06
CA GLY A 47 -10.92 7.93 -20.89
C GLY A 47 -10.32 9.35 -20.95
N LYS A 48 -11.13 10.37 -20.64
CA LYS A 48 -10.72 11.79 -20.62
C LYS A 48 -10.13 12.24 -19.28
N ALA A 49 -10.09 11.36 -18.27
CA ALA A 49 -9.57 11.68 -16.94
C ALA A 49 -8.07 11.34 -16.89
N HIS A 50 -7.26 12.36 -16.62
CA HIS A 50 -5.85 12.22 -16.28
C HIS A 50 -5.73 12.24 -14.75
N GLY A 51 -4.99 11.29 -14.20
CA GLY A 51 -4.73 11.24 -12.76
C GLY A 51 -3.47 10.44 -12.44
N PHE A 52 -3.22 10.27 -11.15
CA PHE A 52 -2.15 9.42 -10.66
C PHE A 52 -2.73 8.12 -10.13
N GLY A 53 -1.96 7.04 -10.23
CA GLY A 53 -2.26 5.76 -9.63
C GLY A 53 -1.07 5.23 -8.87
N LEU A 54 -1.33 4.67 -7.69
CA LEU A 54 -0.34 3.95 -6.91
C LEU A 54 -0.62 2.47 -7.04
N THR A 55 0.26 1.77 -7.73
CA THR A 55 0.18 0.33 -7.89
C THR A 55 0.94 -0.35 -6.75
N PHE A 56 0.23 -1.24 -6.07
CA PHE A 56 0.78 -2.14 -5.06
C PHE A 56 0.89 -3.54 -5.68
N THR A 57 2.10 -4.10 -5.63
CA THR A 57 2.36 -5.50 -6.04
C THR A 57 2.78 -6.28 -4.81
N SER A 58 2.03 -7.34 -4.48
CA SER A 58 2.26 -8.24 -3.35
C SER A 58 2.25 -9.68 -3.87
N GLY A 59 3.41 -10.24 -4.17
CA GLY A 59 3.53 -11.52 -4.86
C GLY A 59 2.86 -11.50 -6.25
N LYS A 60 1.80 -12.30 -6.44
CA LYS A 60 1.01 -12.33 -7.70
C LYS A 60 -0.12 -11.30 -7.74
N ASN A 61 -0.41 -10.63 -6.62
CA ASN A 61 -1.50 -9.68 -6.53
C ASN A 61 -1.01 -8.29 -6.92
N GLN A 62 -1.65 -7.70 -7.93
CA GLN A 62 -1.41 -6.32 -8.34
C GLN A 62 -2.70 -5.53 -8.19
N SER A 63 -2.63 -4.35 -7.57
CA SER A 63 -3.79 -3.48 -7.42
C SER A 63 -3.39 -2.02 -7.48
N THR A 64 -4.11 -1.24 -8.28
CA THR A 64 -3.84 0.18 -8.46
C THR A 64 -4.90 1.01 -7.76
N LEU A 65 -4.48 1.89 -6.85
CA LEU A 65 -5.33 2.87 -6.22
C LEU A 65 -5.22 4.20 -6.95
N GLN A 66 -6.37 4.76 -7.34
CA GLN A 66 -6.41 6.08 -7.94
C GLN A 66 -6.23 7.16 -6.87
N ILE A 67 -5.55 8.24 -7.24
CA ILE A 67 -5.14 9.33 -6.35
C ILE A 67 -5.35 10.67 -7.05
N GLY A 68 -5.69 11.70 -6.28
CA GLY A 68 -6.11 13.01 -6.79
C GLY A 68 -4.98 13.84 -7.40
N SER A 69 -3.79 13.84 -6.78
CA SER A 69 -2.63 14.63 -7.23
C SER A 69 -1.28 14.00 -6.88
N MET A 70 -0.21 14.45 -7.55
CA MET A 70 1.16 13.99 -7.29
C MET A 70 1.65 14.35 -5.87
N GLY A 71 1.32 15.56 -5.38
CA GLY A 71 1.72 16.01 -4.04
C GLY A 71 1.07 15.20 -2.91
N GLU A 72 -0.21 14.85 -3.07
CA GLU A 72 -0.90 13.93 -2.15
C GLU A 72 -0.30 12.52 -2.20
N THR A 73 0.13 12.09 -3.39
CA THR A 73 0.76 10.79 -3.62
C THR A 73 2.11 10.69 -2.89
N GLU A 74 2.98 11.68 -3.06
CA GLU A 74 4.27 11.70 -2.36
C GLU A 74 4.12 11.74 -0.84
N THR A 75 3.22 12.60 -0.35
CA THR A 75 2.95 12.72 1.09
C THR A 75 2.45 11.39 1.65
N PHE A 76 1.58 10.73 0.90
CA PHE A 76 1.05 9.43 1.28
C PHE A 76 2.10 8.32 1.25
N LEU A 77 2.95 8.27 0.23
CA LEU A 77 4.05 7.30 0.15
C LEU A 77 5.04 7.45 1.28
N ARG A 78 5.42 8.69 1.63
CA ARG A 78 6.27 8.95 2.81
C ARG A 78 5.59 8.48 4.09
N LYS A 79 4.28 8.69 4.22
CA LYS A 79 3.50 8.22 5.37
C LYS A 79 3.43 6.69 5.45
N ILE A 80 3.11 6.01 4.35
CA ILE A 80 3.15 4.53 4.27
C ILE A 80 4.55 4.03 4.65
N LYS A 81 5.60 4.55 4.01
CA LYS A 81 6.97 4.07 4.26
C LYS A 81 7.35 4.27 5.73
N ARG A 82 6.95 5.39 6.34
CA ARG A 82 7.18 5.66 7.76
C ARG A 82 6.39 4.72 8.68
N GLU A 83 5.11 4.51 8.40
CA GLU A 83 4.23 3.69 9.24
C GLU A 83 4.51 2.20 9.11
N LEU A 84 4.78 1.71 7.90
CA LEU A 84 5.25 0.34 7.66
C LEU A 84 6.67 0.14 8.21
N GLY A 85 7.58 1.08 7.96
CA GLY A 85 8.96 1.00 8.45
C GLY A 85 9.10 1.08 9.97
N ALA A 86 8.19 1.79 10.66
CA ALA A 86 8.14 1.81 12.13
C ALA A 86 7.68 0.48 12.74
N LYS A 87 7.17 -0.45 11.93
CA LYS A 87 6.70 -1.76 12.35
C LYS A 87 7.75 -2.79 11.96
N TRP A 88 8.49 -3.25 12.97
CA TRP A 88 9.69 -4.12 12.90
C TRP A 88 9.58 -5.38 12.02
N PHE A 89 8.38 -5.86 11.75
CA PHE A 89 8.16 -7.05 10.92
C PHE A 89 8.23 -6.76 9.42
N TRP A 90 7.96 -5.52 8.96
CA TRP A 90 8.12 -5.15 7.55
C TRP A 90 9.57 -4.86 7.17
N SER A 91 10.43 -4.55 8.15
CA SER A 91 11.88 -4.43 7.93
C SER A 91 12.58 -5.79 7.74
N GLN A 92 11.89 -6.91 7.96
CA GLN A 92 12.47 -8.24 7.75
C GLN A 92 12.51 -8.69 6.28
N GLY A 93 11.93 -7.91 5.35
CA GLY A 93 12.05 -8.14 3.91
C GLY A 93 13.29 -7.49 3.26
N GLU A 94 14.09 -6.74 4.04
CA GLU A 94 15.33 -6.11 3.57
C GLU A 94 16.53 -6.91 4.12
N GLN A 95 16.56 -8.22 3.83
CA GLN A 95 17.76 -9.03 4.03
C GLN A 95 18.05 -9.88 2.77
N VAL A 96 19.23 -9.56 2.22
CA VAL A 96 20.04 -10.20 1.17
C VAL A 96 19.70 -9.83 -0.28
#